data_AF-A0A317ZEW4-F1
#
_entry.id   AF-A0A317ZEW4-F1
#
_cell.length_a   1.000
_cell.length_b   1.000
_cell.length_c   1.000
_cell.angle_alpha   90.00
_cell.angle_beta   90.00
_cell.angle_gamma   90.00
#
_symmetry.space_group_name_H-M   'P 1'
#
loop_
_entity.id
_entity.type
_entity.pdbx_description
1 polymer ?
#
loop_
_entity_poly.entity_id
_entity_poly.type
_entity_poly.pdbx_seq_one_letter_code
_entity_poly.pdbx_strand_id
1 'polypeptide(L)'
;MSQPIQNSIGRLSPTVIHDSLIEKTVEFIWDCLTPWRDDPERNFVEAEEDLNAQFHNFIQARATADFPMVMFQHEQRQEGQRRVDISVKPTSPTIIEGRRYSNYDPFIVIEGKRLPAPSRSREREYVTGVDKVSGGIQRFKEGLHGKEHDLAIILGYLQDGEAASWFAAINSWIADLSRSDAKKWKDSEALESFQDSNPKYRMLSTHGRNKGCRSQSIQLLHFWIQFS
;
A
#
# COMPACT_ATOMS: atom_id res chain seq x y z
N MET A 1 -63.62 -7.45 1.86
CA MET A 1 -62.66 -6.64 2.64
C MET A 1 -61.30 -7.26 2.44
N SER A 2 -60.48 -6.64 1.61
CA SER A 2 -59.20 -7.17 1.11
C SER A 2 -58.07 -6.51 1.90
N GLN A 3 -57.22 -7.28 2.57
CA GLN A 3 -56.02 -6.72 3.21
C GLN A 3 -54.87 -6.57 2.20
N PRO A 4 -54.09 -5.48 2.25
CA PRO A 4 -52.98 -5.26 1.33
C PRO A 4 -51.75 -6.10 1.73
N ILE A 5 -51.10 -6.66 0.70
CA ILE A 5 -49.80 -7.34 0.80
C ILE A 5 -48.72 -6.28 1.04
N GLN A 6 -48.07 -6.34 2.20
CA GLN A 6 -46.97 -5.47 2.56
C GLN A 6 -45.68 -6.05 1.94
N ASN A 7 -45.23 -5.44 0.84
CA ASN A 7 -43.93 -5.74 0.24
C ASN A 7 -42.82 -5.27 1.19
N SER A 8 -42.20 -6.20 1.92
CA SER A 8 -40.99 -5.92 2.68
C SER A 8 -39.82 -5.78 1.69
N ILE A 9 -39.46 -4.54 1.38
CA ILE A 9 -38.18 -4.21 0.77
C ILE A 9 -37.10 -4.72 1.75
N GLY A 10 -36.35 -5.74 1.35
CA GLY A 10 -35.26 -6.30 2.15
C GLY A 10 -34.28 -5.19 2.53
N ARG A 11 -34.25 -4.82 3.81
CA ARG A 11 -33.13 -4.06 4.38
C ARG A 11 -31.95 -5.02 4.45
N LEU A 12 -30.91 -4.76 3.67
CA LEU A 12 -29.61 -5.37 3.92
C LEU A 12 -29.15 -4.93 5.31
N SER A 13 -28.86 -5.91 6.15
CA SER A 13 -28.32 -5.73 7.51
C SER A 13 -26.98 -4.96 7.46
N PRO A 14 -26.61 -4.21 8.51
CA PRO A 14 -25.34 -3.46 8.56
C PRO A 14 -24.09 -4.33 8.76
N THR A 15 -24.20 -5.64 8.59
CA THR A 15 -23.05 -6.55 8.60
C THR A 15 -22.46 -6.54 7.20
N VAL A 16 -21.59 -5.56 6.93
CA VAL A 16 -20.79 -5.48 5.71
C VAL A 16 -20.08 -6.82 5.56
N ILE A 17 -20.42 -7.54 4.50
CA ILE A 17 -19.69 -8.74 4.13
C ILE A 17 -18.28 -8.28 3.69
N HIS A 18 -17.28 -8.64 4.48
CA HIS A 18 -15.85 -8.45 4.23
C HIS A 18 -15.36 -9.32 3.05
N ASP A 19 -15.86 -9.06 1.84
CA ASP A 19 -15.76 -10.00 0.71
C ASP A 19 -15.17 -9.43 -0.59
N SER A 20 -14.67 -8.19 -0.58
CA SER A 20 -14.10 -7.61 -1.80
C SER A 20 -12.76 -8.28 -2.16
N LEU A 21 -12.47 -8.38 -3.47
CA LEU A 21 -11.18 -8.91 -3.92
C LEU A 21 -10.01 -8.03 -3.42
N ILE A 22 -10.24 -6.73 -3.22
CA ILE A 22 -9.25 -5.82 -2.64
C ILE A 22 -8.91 -6.24 -1.22
N GLU A 23 -9.92 -6.40 -0.35
CA GLU A 23 -9.72 -6.79 1.05
C GLU A 23 -8.99 -8.14 1.17
N LYS A 24 -9.45 -9.15 0.42
CA LYS A 24 -8.81 -10.48 0.41
C LYS A 24 -7.37 -10.43 -0.08
N THR A 25 -7.07 -9.56 -1.05
CA THR A 25 -5.70 -9.37 -1.55
C THR A 25 -4.82 -8.67 -0.52
N VAL A 26 -5.35 -7.67 0.19
CA VAL A 26 -4.63 -6.95 1.25
C VAL A 26 -4.26 -7.90 2.38
N GLU A 27 -5.20 -8.72 2.85
CA GLU A 27 -4.92 -9.71 3.91
C GLU A 27 -3.95 -10.80 3.42
N PHE A 28 -4.09 -11.27 2.17
CA PHE A 28 -3.13 -12.20 1.59
C PHE A 28 -1.69 -11.64 1.57
N ILE A 29 -1.52 -10.37 1.17
CA ILE A 29 -0.20 -9.70 1.20
C ILE A 29 0.34 -9.64 2.62
N TRP A 30 -0.50 -9.23 3.57
CA TRP A 30 -0.13 -9.14 4.98
C TRP A 30 0.33 -10.48 5.57
N ASP A 31 -0.38 -11.56 5.26
CA ASP A 31 -0.08 -12.90 5.74
C ASP A 31 1.17 -13.50 5.10
N CYS A 32 1.59 -12.99 3.94
CA CYS A 32 2.83 -13.40 3.29
C CYS A 32 4.10 -12.77 3.91
N LEU A 33 4.00 -11.65 4.65
CA LEU A 33 5.19 -10.90 5.11
C LEU A 33 6.09 -11.72 6.05
N THR A 34 5.52 -12.37 7.06
CA THR A 34 6.31 -13.15 8.03
C THR A 34 6.88 -14.42 7.41
N PRO A 35 6.09 -15.25 6.69
CA PRO A 35 6.64 -16.42 5.99
C PRO A 35 7.72 -16.06 4.97
N TRP A 36 7.59 -14.92 4.28
CA TRP A 36 8.65 -14.44 3.37
C TRP A 36 9.92 -14.07 4.13
N ARG A 37 9.80 -13.26 5.19
CA ARG A 37 10.95 -12.82 5.98
C ARG A 37 11.76 -14.01 6.52
N ASP A 38 11.03 -15.00 7.04
CA ASP A 38 11.57 -16.16 7.76
C ASP A 38 11.86 -17.36 6.84
N ASP A 39 11.71 -17.19 5.52
CA ASP A 39 11.98 -18.23 4.55
C ASP A 39 13.47 -18.66 4.61
N PRO A 40 13.78 -19.93 4.95
CA PRO A 40 15.16 -20.39 5.10
C PRO A 40 15.96 -20.42 3.79
N GLU A 41 15.28 -20.41 2.64
CA GLU A 41 15.92 -20.34 1.32
C GLU A 41 16.16 -18.89 0.86
N ARG A 42 15.63 -17.89 1.59
CA ARG A 42 15.79 -16.48 1.25
C ARG A 42 17.20 -16.00 1.59
N ASN A 43 17.95 -15.62 0.55
CA ASN A 43 19.25 -14.97 0.73
C ASN A 43 19.11 -13.61 1.42
N PHE A 44 20.06 -13.28 2.30
CA PHE A 44 20.13 -11.95 2.91
C PHE A 44 20.49 -10.89 1.85
N VAL A 45 19.72 -9.81 1.81
CA VAL A 45 19.92 -8.65 0.93
C VAL A 45 19.51 -7.38 1.68
N GLU A 46 20.14 -6.25 1.35
CA GLU A 46 19.85 -4.95 1.97
C GLU A 46 19.23 -3.94 1.01
N ALA A 47 19.49 -4.06 -0.29
CA ALA A 47 18.99 -3.10 -1.26
C ALA A 47 17.45 -3.19 -1.36
N GLU A 48 16.79 -2.03 -1.39
CA GLU A 48 15.33 -1.92 -1.53
C GLU A 48 14.81 -2.67 -2.77
N GLU A 49 15.55 -2.57 -3.88
CA GLU A 49 15.23 -3.25 -5.14
C GLU A 49 15.29 -4.78 -4.99
N ASP A 50 16.33 -5.31 -4.35
CA ASP A 50 16.47 -6.74 -4.11
C ASP A 50 15.41 -7.27 -3.15
N LEU A 51 15.05 -6.50 -2.10
CA LEU A 51 13.98 -6.84 -1.17
C LEU A 51 12.62 -6.88 -1.88
N ASN A 52 12.33 -5.90 -2.75
CA ASN A 52 11.13 -5.87 -3.57
C ASN A 52 11.07 -7.09 -4.51
N ALA A 53 12.17 -7.42 -5.17
CA ALA A 53 12.24 -8.58 -6.06
C ALA A 53 12.03 -9.91 -5.31
N GLN A 54 12.66 -10.06 -4.13
CA GLN A 54 12.47 -11.24 -3.29
C GLN A 54 11.02 -11.39 -2.81
N PHE A 55 10.42 -10.31 -2.29
CA PHE A 55 9.03 -10.35 -1.83
C PHE A 55 8.08 -10.66 -2.98
N HIS A 56 8.26 -10.01 -4.15
CA HIS A 56 7.49 -10.31 -5.35
C HIS A 56 7.55 -11.78 -5.74
N ASN A 57 8.74 -12.38 -5.79
CA ASN A 57 8.91 -13.78 -6.19
C ASN A 57 8.19 -14.72 -5.21
N PHE A 58 8.36 -14.47 -3.90
CA PHE A 58 7.69 -15.24 -2.86
C PHE A 58 6.16 -15.14 -2.96
N ILE A 59 5.62 -13.92 -2.99
CA ILE A 59 4.17 -13.71 -2.98
C ILE A 59 3.50 -14.18 -4.28
N GLN A 60 4.17 -14.04 -5.44
CA GLN A 60 3.65 -14.54 -6.71
C GLN A 60 3.62 -16.07 -6.75
N ALA A 61 4.68 -16.73 -6.27
CA ALA A 61 4.71 -18.19 -6.18
C ALA A 61 3.56 -18.69 -5.29
N ARG A 62 3.37 -18.04 -4.13
CA ARG A 62 2.29 -18.37 -3.20
C ARG A 62 0.90 -18.06 -3.76
N ALA A 63 0.72 -16.94 -4.45
CA ALA A 63 -0.56 -16.59 -5.06
C ALA A 63 -0.98 -17.61 -6.12
N THR A 64 -0.03 -18.14 -6.88
CA THR A 64 -0.29 -19.18 -7.88
C THR A 64 -0.84 -20.46 -7.25
N ALA A 65 -0.42 -20.80 -6.04
CA ALA A 65 -0.88 -21.99 -5.30
C ALA A 65 -2.16 -21.74 -4.50
N ASP A 66 -2.20 -20.64 -3.75
CA ASP A 66 -3.16 -20.44 -2.66
C ASP A 66 -4.22 -19.36 -2.97
N PHE A 67 -3.94 -18.45 -3.92
CA PHE A 67 -4.80 -17.30 -4.22
C PHE A 67 -4.83 -16.94 -5.72
N PRO A 68 -5.22 -17.87 -6.62
CA PRO A 68 -5.03 -17.77 -8.08
C PRO A 68 -5.98 -16.78 -8.78
N MET A 69 -6.66 -15.92 -8.02
CA MET A 69 -7.51 -14.84 -8.55
C MET A 69 -6.70 -13.60 -8.94
N VAL A 70 -5.45 -13.50 -8.46
CA VAL A 70 -4.59 -12.33 -8.65
C VAL A 70 -3.22 -12.74 -9.16
N MET A 71 -2.58 -11.81 -9.87
CA MET A 71 -1.18 -11.88 -10.26
C MET A 71 -0.46 -10.64 -9.75
N PHE A 72 0.72 -10.87 -9.19
CA PHE A 72 1.69 -9.85 -8.82
C PHE A 72 2.67 -9.67 -9.97
N GLN A 73 3.03 -8.42 -10.23
CA GLN A 73 4.01 -8.07 -11.26
C GLN A 73 4.99 -7.04 -10.73
N HIS A 74 6.27 -7.38 -10.80
CA HIS A 74 7.39 -6.51 -10.46
C HIS A 74 7.57 -5.36 -11.47
N GLU A 75 7.92 -4.18 -10.98
CA GLU A 75 8.33 -3.00 -11.76
C GLU A 75 7.33 -2.55 -12.86
N GLN A 76 6.05 -2.47 -12.52
CA GLN A 76 5.02 -2.06 -13.46
C GLN A 76 5.14 -0.57 -13.80
N ARG A 77 5.33 -0.27 -15.09
CA ARG A 77 5.36 1.10 -15.61
C ARG A 77 4.07 1.87 -15.29
N GLN A 78 4.27 3.11 -14.87
CA GLN A 78 3.28 4.16 -14.66
C GLN A 78 3.46 5.25 -15.74
N GLU A 79 2.94 6.46 -15.49
CA GLU A 79 3.07 7.59 -16.41
C GLU A 79 4.57 7.97 -16.62
N GLY A 80 5.03 7.91 -17.87
CA GLY A 80 6.41 8.21 -18.26
C GLY A 80 7.40 7.07 -17.99
N GLN A 81 8.53 7.38 -17.35
CA GLN A 81 9.59 6.41 -16.97
C GLN A 81 9.38 5.84 -15.56
N ARG A 82 8.32 6.25 -14.85
CA ARG A 82 8.08 5.84 -13.46
C ARG A 82 7.54 4.43 -13.39
N ARG A 83 7.83 3.73 -12.30
CA ARG A 83 7.41 2.36 -12.05
C ARG A 83 7.02 2.22 -10.58
N VAL A 84 5.96 1.48 -10.32
CA VAL A 84 5.68 0.96 -8.97
C VAL A 84 6.46 -0.34 -8.82
N ASP A 85 6.92 -0.62 -7.60
CA ASP A 85 7.76 -1.78 -7.33
C ASP A 85 7.00 -3.10 -7.56
N ILE A 86 5.73 -3.14 -7.13
CA ILE A 86 4.84 -4.28 -7.36
C ILE A 86 3.44 -3.77 -7.70
N SER A 87 2.80 -4.43 -8.65
CA SER A 87 1.38 -4.21 -8.97
C SER A 87 0.60 -5.51 -8.84
N VAL A 88 -0.68 -5.40 -8.50
CA VAL A 88 -1.59 -6.55 -8.38
C VAL A 88 -2.73 -6.40 -9.38
N LYS A 89 -2.90 -7.42 -10.22
CA LYS A 89 -3.87 -7.47 -11.32
C LYS A 89 -4.73 -8.72 -11.17
N PRO A 90 -5.97 -8.75 -11.66
CA PRO A 90 -6.74 -9.98 -11.68
C PRO A 90 -6.17 -10.94 -12.74
N THR A 91 -6.25 -12.26 -12.51
CA THR A 91 -5.81 -13.26 -13.49
C THR A 91 -6.75 -13.39 -14.69
N SER A 92 -7.98 -12.91 -14.56
CA SER A 92 -8.98 -12.84 -15.63
C SER A 92 -9.83 -11.57 -15.51
N PRO A 93 -10.47 -11.09 -16.59
CA PRO A 93 -11.30 -9.89 -16.50
C PRO A 93 -12.40 -10.04 -15.45
N THR A 94 -12.41 -9.16 -14.45
CA THR A 94 -13.31 -9.25 -13.30
C THR A 94 -13.91 -7.89 -12.95
N ILE A 95 -14.97 -7.89 -12.15
CA ILE A 95 -15.57 -6.67 -11.61
C ILE A 95 -15.20 -6.57 -10.13
N ILE A 96 -14.51 -5.49 -9.77
CA ILE A 96 -14.15 -5.17 -8.39
C ILE A 96 -14.84 -3.85 -8.06
N GLU A 97 -15.70 -3.86 -7.06
CA GLU A 97 -16.42 -2.66 -6.58
C GLU A 97 -17.13 -1.89 -7.72
N GLY A 98 -17.76 -2.63 -8.64
CA GLY A 98 -18.50 -2.05 -9.76
C GLY A 98 -17.64 -1.58 -10.94
N ARG A 99 -16.31 -1.69 -10.88
CA ARG A 99 -15.40 -1.39 -12.00
C ARG A 99 -14.87 -2.67 -12.63
N ARG A 100 -14.85 -2.72 -13.96
CA ARG A 100 -14.21 -3.79 -14.72
C ARG A 100 -12.69 -3.58 -14.75
N TYR A 101 -11.95 -4.62 -14.38
CA TYR A 101 -10.49 -4.70 -14.49
C TYR A 101 -10.13 -5.85 -15.43
N SER A 102 -9.20 -5.63 -16.35
CA SER A 102 -8.56 -6.67 -17.14
C SER A 102 -7.27 -7.14 -16.48
N ASN A 103 -6.65 -8.18 -17.04
CA ASN A 103 -5.31 -8.64 -16.64
C ASN A 103 -4.19 -7.62 -16.94
N TYR A 104 -4.50 -6.46 -17.51
CA TYR A 104 -3.58 -5.35 -17.70
C TYR A 104 -3.76 -4.24 -16.68
N ASP A 105 -4.89 -4.22 -15.96
CA ASP A 105 -5.29 -3.13 -15.07
C ASP A 105 -4.97 -3.51 -13.62
N PRO A 106 -3.96 -2.88 -12.99
CA PRO A 106 -3.76 -3.08 -11.57
C PRO A 106 -4.91 -2.48 -10.76
N PHE A 107 -5.32 -3.20 -9.73
CA PHE A 107 -6.31 -2.74 -8.76
C PHE A 107 -5.68 -2.41 -7.40
N ILE A 108 -4.45 -2.89 -7.14
CA ILE A 108 -3.57 -2.47 -6.05
C ILE A 108 -2.17 -2.21 -6.62
N VAL A 109 -1.51 -1.18 -6.11
CA VAL A 109 -0.09 -0.91 -6.36
C VAL A 109 0.65 -0.79 -5.04
N ILE A 110 1.91 -1.21 -5.06
CA ILE A 110 2.75 -1.35 -3.87
C ILE A 110 4.09 -0.65 -4.13
N GLU A 111 4.53 0.12 -3.15
CA GLU A 111 5.84 0.75 -3.12
C GLU A 111 6.67 0.20 -1.96
N GLY A 112 7.92 -0.17 -2.21
CA GLY A 112 8.88 -0.55 -1.19
C GLY A 112 9.65 0.65 -0.64
N LYS A 113 9.93 0.61 0.66
CA LYS A 113 10.82 1.57 1.33
C LYS A 113 11.72 0.86 2.33
N ARG A 114 13.03 1.02 2.17
CA ARG A 114 14.02 0.59 3.15
C ARG A 114 14.14 1.61 4.29
N LEU A 115 14.15 1.12 5.53
CA LEU A 115 14.37 1.91 6.73
C LEU A 115 15.52 1.28 7.54
N PRO A 116 16.66 1.96 7.74
CA PRO A 116 16.99 3.32 7.27
C PRO A 116 17.26 3.40 5.76
N ALA A 117 17.07 4.59 5.20
CA ALA A 117 17.46 4.88 3.82
C ALA A 117 19.00 4.70 3.65
N PRO A 118 19.49 4.35 2.43
CA PRO A 118 20.91 4.09 2.19
C PRO A 118 21.86 5.26 2.46
N SER A 119 21.34 6.49 2.57
CA SER A 119 22.15 7.68 2.84
C SER A 119 21.32 8.74 3.55
N ARG A 120 21.99 9.63 4.29
CA ARG A 120 21.35 10.69 5.06
C ARG A 120 20.56 11.69 4.19
N SER A 121 21.02 11.98 2.97
CA SER A 121 20.29 12.84 2.04
C SER A 121 18.95 12.25 1.59
N ARG A 122 18.77 10.94 1.76
CA ARG A 122 17.56 10.18 1.40
C ARG A 122 16.73 9.77 2.61
N GLU A 123 17.10 10.22 3.81
CA GLU A 123 16.47 9.82 5.08
C GLU A 123 14.95 10.01 5.08
N ARG A 124 14.47 11.09 4.48
CA ARG A 124 13.04 11.43 4.43
C ARG A 124 12.28 10.81 3.26
N GLU A 125 12.91 9.98 2.42
CA GLU A 125 12.30 9.43 1.18
C GLU A 125 11.11 8.50 1.43
N TYR A 126 10.91 8.02 2.65
CA TYR A 126 9.64 7.39 3.01
C TYR A 126 8.46 8.35 2.74
N VAL A 127 8.63 9.63 3.09
CA VAL A 127 7.63 10.68 2.96
C VAL A 127 7.82 11.50 1.69
N THR A 128 8.97 12.18 1.55
CA THR A 128 9.24 13.19 0.51
C THR A 128 10.69 13.11 0.02
N GLY A 129 10.93 13.54 -1.22
CA GLY A 129 12.28 13.84 -1.70
C GLY A 129 12.71 15.26 -1.35
N VAL A 130 14.02 15.53 -1.39
CA VAL A 130 14.59 16.86 -1.18
C VAL A 130 14.51 17.70 -2.46
N ASP A 131 15.21 17.30 -3.51
CA ASP A 131 15.33 18.10 -4.75
C ASP A 131 14.34 17.69 -5.85
N LYS A 132 13.80 16.47 -5.75
CA LYS A 132 12.92 15.87 -6.76
C LYS A 132 11.76 15.16 -6.08
N VAL A 133 10.63 15.10 -6.76
CA VAL A 133 9.48 14.29 -6.36
C VAL A 133 9.87 12.81 -6.42
N SER A 134 10.33 12.28 -5.29
CA SER A 134 10.90 10.93 -5.17
C SER A 134 10.42 10.19 -3.90
N GLY A 135 9.81 10.91 -2.95
CA GLY A 135 9.27 10.29 -1.75
C GLY A 135 8.16 9.27 -2.04
N GLY A 136 8.07 8.22 -1.22
CA GLY A 136 7.04 7.18 -1.35
C GLY A 136 5.63 7.75 -1.22
N ILE A 137 5.31 8.35 -0.07
CA ILE A 137 4.01 9.01 0.16
C ILE A 137 3.77 10.13 -0.86
N GLN A 138 4.79 10.97 -1.08
CA GLN A 138 4.72 12.10 -2.02
C GLN A 138 4.29 11.67 -3.43
N ARG A 139 4.82 10.56 -3.96
CA ARG A 139 4.48 10.09 -5.32
C ARG A 139 3.02 9.66 -5.45
N PHE A 140 2.45 9.04 -4.42
CA PHE A 140 1.02 8.71 -4.40
C PHE A 140 0.16 9.96 -4.30
N LYS A 141 0.52 10.87 -3.38
CA LYS A 141 -0.15 12.15 -3.15
C LYS A 141 -0.22 13.01 -4.42
N GLU A 142 0.88 13.08 -5.17
CA GLU A 142 0.96 13.84 -6.42
C GLU A 142 0.37 13.12 -7.64
N GLY A 143 -0.14 11.89 -7.48
CA GLY A 143 -0.75 11.14 -8.60
C GLY A 143 0.26 10.51 -9.56
N LEU A 144 1.55 10.56 -9.24
CA LEU A 144 2.59 9.95 -10.07
C LEU A 144 2.55 8.42 -9.99
N HIS A 145 2.19 7.90 -8.81
CA HIS A 145 1.90 6.49 -8.56
C HIS A 145 0.42 6.33 -8.19
N GLY A 146 -0.20 5.25 -8.66
CA GLY A 146 -1.57 4.89 -8.26
C GLY A 146 -2.63 5.94 -8.62
N LYS A 147 -2.46 6.70 -9.72
CA LYS A 147 -3.41 7.75 -10.17
C LYS A 147 -4.85 7.25 -10.26
N GLU A 148 -4.99 6.00 -10.70
CA GLU A 148 -6.25 5.28 -10.89
C GLU A 148 -6.69 4.48 -9.65
N HIS A 149 -6.13 4.72 -8.47
CA HIS A 149 -6.34 3.90 -7.26
C HIS A 149 -6.78 4.77 -6.08
N ASP A 150 -7.67 4.21 -5.25
CA ASP A 150 -8.11 4.84 -3.99
C ASP A 150 -7.34 4.25 -2.79
N LEU A 151 -6.69 3.10 -2.98
CA LEU A 151 -5.89 2.39 -2.00
C LEU A 151 -4.55 1.99 -2.62
N ALA A 152 -3.46 2.14 -1.88
CA ALA A 152 -2.15 1.59 -2.21
C ALA A 152 -1.44 1.09 -0.94
N ILE A 153 -0.37 0.31 -1.12
CA ILE A 153 0.43 -0.22 -0.01
C ILE A 153 1.84 0.37 -0.07
N ILE A 154 2.40 0.75 1.09
CA ILE A 154 3.83 0.99 1.25
C ILE A 154 4.40 -0.12 2.14
N LEU A 155 5.29 -0.93 1.58
CA LEU A 155 6.07 -1.93 2.33
C LEU A 155 7.28 -1.25 2.96
N GLY A 156 7.35 -1.22 4.29
CA GLY A 156 8.51 -0.77 5.04
C GLY A 156 9.40 -1.94 5.46
N TYR A 157 10.62 -2.00 4.93
CA TYR A 157 11.62 -2.98 5.37
C TYR A 157 12.46 -2.37 6.49
N LEU A 158 12.14 -2.72 7.73
CA LEU A 158 12.84 -2.21 8.91
C LEU A 158 14.06 -3.08 9.15
N GLN A 159 15.22 -2.60 8.74
CA GLN A 159 16.51 -3.30 8.82
C GLN A 159 17.37 -2.84 9.99
N ASP A 160 17.11 -1.64 10.52
CA ASP A 160 17.75 -1.11 11.72
C ASP A 160 16.82 -0.11 12.41
N GLY A 161 16.89 -0.04 13.73
CA GLY A 161 16.02 0.76 14.60
C GLY A 161 14.64 0.14 14.86
N GLU A 162 13.97 0.66 15.89
CA GLU A 162 12.66 0.17 16.31
C GLU A 162 11.53 0.79 15.48
N ALA A 163 10.48 0.00 15.22
CA ALA A 163 9.27 0.51 14.56
C ALA A 163 8.70 1.77 15.22
N ALA A 164 8.71 1.85 16.56
CA ALA A 164 8.25 3.04 17.28
C ALA A 164 9.09 4.29 16.97
N SER A 165 10.41 4.14 16.81
CA SER A 165 11.31 5.22 16.44
C SER A 165 11.05 5.72 15.03
N TRP A 166 10.87 4.80 14.07
CA TRP A 166 10.53 5.16 12.69
C TRP A 166 9.15 5.80 12.56
N PHE A 167 8.17 5.30 13.31
CA PHE A 167 6.84 5.89 13.40
C PHE A 167 6.90 7.35 13.86
N ALA A 168 7.63 7.61 14.96
CA ALA A 168 7.83 8.96 15.47
C ALA A 168 8.56 9.85 14.46
N ALA A 169 9.62 9.34 13.83
CA ALA A 169 10.39 10.08 12.83
C ALA A 169 9.53 10.48 11.63
N ILE A 170 8.80 9.54 11.03
CA ILE A 170 7.95 9.80 9.86
C ILE A 170 6.85 10.81 10.17
N ASN A 171 6.16 10.65 11.30
CA ASN A 171 5.15 11.62 11.72
C ASN A 171 5.73 13.00 12.02
N SER A 172 6.96 13.07 12.57
CA SER A 172 7.65 14.35 12.75
C SER A 172 7.96 15.04 11.41
N TRP A 173 8.35 14.27 10.39
CA TRP A 173 8.64 14.82 9.05
C TRP A 173 7.37 15.32 8.36
N ILE A 174 6.24 14.63 8.51
CA ILE A 174 4.94 15.10 8.00
C ILE A 174 4.53 16.40 8.70
N ALA A 175 4.71 16.47 10.02
CA ALA A 175 4.42 17.68 10.80
C ALA A 175 5.36 18.85 10.46
N ASP A 176 6.65 18.59 10.16
CA ASP A 176 7.56 19.60 9.64
C ASP A 176 7.05 20.15 8.28
N LEU A 177 6.63 19.23 7.39
CA LEU A 177 6.14 19.58 6.07
C LEU A 177 4.84 20.37 6.12
N SER A 178 3.90 20.01 6.99
CA SER A 178 2.64 20.75 7.17
C SER A 178 2.87 22.20 7.65
N ARG A 179 3.88 22.42 8.50
CA ARG A 179 4.29 23.76 8.94
C ARG A 179 4.96 24.56 7.83
N SER A 180 5.83 23.90 7.05
CA SER A 180 6.60 24.57 5.99
C SER A 180 5.80 24.82 4.71
N ASP A 181 4.83 23.96 4.39
CA ASP A 181 3.97 24.04 3.21
C ASP A 181 2.57 23.46 3.51
N ALA A 182 1.79 24.22 4.31
CA ALA A 182 0.43 23.85 4.72
C ALA A 182 -0.57 23.71 3.57
N LYS A 183 -0.22 24.21 2.36
CA LYS A 183 -1.06 24.03 1.16
C LYS A 183 -0.90 22.62 0.60
N LYS A 184 0.31 22.06 0.71
CA LYS A 184 0.64 20.73 0.20
C LYS A 184 0.42 19.65 1.24
N TRP A 185 0.86 19.85 2.48
CA TRP A 185 0.83 18.84 3.55
C TRP A 185 -0.07 19.26 4.71
N LYS A 186 -0.72 18.29 5.35
CA LYS A 186 -1.53 18.53 6.55
C LYS A 186 -1.14 17.57 7.67
N ASP A 187 -1.26 18.02 8.91
CA ASP A 187 -1.01 17.17 10.09
C ASP A 187 -1.93 15.93 10.13
N SER A 188 -3.14 16.05 9.58
CA SER A 188 -4.08 14.93 9.44
C SER A 188 -3.61 13.82 8.50
N GLU A 189 -2.50 14.02 7.78
CA GLU A 189 -1.92 13.03 6.87
C GLU A 189 -0.87 12.13 7.57
N ALA A 190 -0.69 12.30 8.88
CA ALA A 190 0.17 11.46 9.71
C ALA A 190 -0.29 9.98 9.68
N LEU A 191 0.66 9.10 9.97
CA LEU A 191 0.39 7.68 10.22
C LEU A 191 -0.49 7.53 11.46
N GLU A 192 -1.57 6.77 11.32
CA GLU A 192 -2.41 6.32 12.43
C GLU A 192 -1.66 5.32 13.32
N SER A 193 -2.19 5.08 14.53
CA SER A 193 -1.58 4.18 15.50
C SER A 193 -1.45 2.74 14.96
N PHE A 194 -0.48 2.00 15.48
CA PHE A 194 -0.29 0.59 15.16
C PHE A 194 -1.57 -0.22 15.40
N GLN A 195 -2.03 -0.94 14.38
CA GLN A 195 -3.14 -1.90 14.50
C GLN A 195 -2.65 -3.28 14.95
N ASP A 196 -1.37 -3.58 14.69
CA ASP A 196 -0.70 -4.85 14.96
C ASP A 196 0.68 -4.62 15.57
N SER A 197 1.29 -5.68 16.12
CA SER A 197 2.60 -5.61 16.76
C SER A 197 3.52 -6.77 16.34
N ASN A 198 4.83 -6.52 16.49
CA ASN A 198 6.01 -7.36 16.20
C ASN A 198 5.73 -8.81 15.73
N PRO A 199 6.24 -9.22 14.55
CA PRO A 199 7.28 -8.54 13.75
C PRO A 199 6.77 -7.66 12.62
N LYS A 200 5.46 -7.68 12.37
CA LYS A 200 4.83 -6.88 11.34
C LYS A 200 3.93 -5.82 11.96
N TYR A 201 3.92 -4.64 11.36
CA TYR A 201 3.14 -3.49 11.84
C TYR A 201 2.26 -2.98 10.71
N ARG A 202 1.01 -2.66 11.05
CA ARG A 202 0.01 -2.15 10.14
C ARG A 202 -0.41 -0.76 10.61
N MET A 203 -0.34 0.22 9.71
CA MET A 203 -0.92 1.55 9.91
C MET A 203 -1.66 2.01 8.66
N LEU A 204 -2.49 3.02 8.83
CA LEU A 204 -3.18 3.73 7.76
C LEU A 204 -2.73 5.19 7.74
N SER A 205 -2.71 5.79 6.56
CA SER A 205 -2.74 7.25 6.42
C SER A 205 -3.58 7.63 5.20
N THR A 206 -4.13 8.85 5.21
CA THR A 206 -4.96 9.36 4.10
C THR A 206 -4.39 10.67 3.58
N HIS A 207 -4.20 10.76 2.26
CA HIS A 207 -3.53 11.89 1.61
C HIS A 207 -4.42 12.55 0.58
N GLY A 208 -4.57 13.87 0.66
CA GLY A 208 -5.29 14.64 -0.36
C GLY A 208 -4.51 14.69 -1.67
N ARG A 209 -5.19 14.52 -2.80
CA ARG A 209 -4.57 14.43 -4.14
C ARG A 209 -4.89 15.63 -5.03
N ASN A 210 -4.05 15.79 -6.06
CA ASN A 210 -4.20 16.83 -7.07
C ASN A 210 -5.25 16.48 -8.13
N LYS A 211 -5.69 17.50 -8.89
CA LYS A 211 -6.61 17.33 -10.04
C LYS A 211 -6.03 16.34 -11.06
N GLY A 212 -6.83 15.35 -11.46
CA GLY A 212 -6.43 14.33 -12.45
C GLY A 212 -6.23 12.92 -11.88
N CYS A 213 -6.30 12.75 -10.55
CA CYS A 213 -6.44 11.42 -9.93
C CYS A 213 -7.90 10.99 -9.92
N ARG A 214 -8.15 9.68 -9.89
CA ARG A 214 -9.49 9.07 -9.82
C ARG A 214 -10.30 9.61 -8.63
N SER A 215 -9.65 9.70 -7.48
CA SER A 215 -10.21 10.18 -6.22
C SER A 215 -9.48 11.42 -5.73
N GLN A 216 -10.18 12.21 -4.91
CA GLN A 216 -9.60 13.40 -4.25
C GLN A 216 -8.66 13.04 -3.10
N SER A 217 -8.62 11.78 -2.70
CA SER A 217 -7.78 11.26 -1.62
C SER A 217 -7.34 9.84 -1.91
N ILE A 218 -6.16 9.45 -1.45
CA ILE A 218 -5.70 8.06 -1.45
C ILE A 218 -5.45 7.59 -0.02
N GLN A 219 -5.90 6.37 0.28
CA GLN A 219 -5.54 5.65 1.49
C GLN A 219 -4.24 4.86 1.24
N LEU A 220 -3.28 5.01 2.14
CA LEU A 220 -2.04 4.26 2.12
C LEU A 220 -2.01 3.30 3.31
N LEU A 221 -1.95 2.01 3.01
CA LEU A 221 -1.69 0.97 4.00
C LEU A 221 -0.18 0.83 4.15
N HIS A 222 0.31 1.07 5.35
CA HIS A 222 1.72 0.94 5.68
C HIS A 222 1.94 -0.41 6.33
N PHE A 223 2.58 -1.31 5.59
CA PHE A 223 2.90 -2.65 6.06
C PHE A 223 4.39 -2.70 6.33
N TRP A 224 4.76 -2.71 7.61
CA TRP A 224 6.15 -2.80 8.02
C TRP A 224 6.47 -4.21 8.47
N ILE A 225 7.68 -4.66 8.15
CA ILE A 225 8.22 -5.94 8.59
C ILE A 225 9.64 -5.69 9.11
N GLN A 226 9.86 -6.11 10.36
CA GLN A 226 11.14 -5.94 11.03
C GLN A 226 12.04 -7.17 10.82
N PHE A 227 13.20 -6.92 10.24
CA PHE A 227 14.33 -7.82 10.15
C PHE A 227 15.15 -7.54 11.42
N SER A 228 14.94 -8.37 12.43
CA SER A 228 15.59 -8.29 13.75
C SER A 228 17.09 -8.02 13.69
#